data_AF-A0A2M7WNY6-F1
#
_entry.id   AF-A0A2M7WNY6-F1
#
_cell.length_a   1.000
_cell.length_b   1.000
_cell.length_c   1.000
_cell.angle_alpha   90.00
_cell.angle_beta   90.00
_cell.angle_gamma   90.00
#
_symmetry.space_group_name_H-M   'P 1'
#
loop_
_entity.id
_entity.type
_entity.pdbx_description
1 polymer ?
#
loop_
_entity_poly.entity_id
_entity_poly.type
_entity_poly.pdbx_seq_one_letter_code
_entity_poly.pdbx_strand_id
1 'polypeptide(L)' 'GDRVKGDVRILYKALGALFAERFEGWRMAVIVPDQGCEHALGMPAKRRLKIKHGGKWVYLLEL' A
#
# COMPACT_ATOMS: atom_id res chain seq x y z
N GLY A 1 8.82 2.57 -18.37
CA GLY A 1 7.95 2.50 -17.18
C GLY A 1 7.95 3.87 -16.56
N ASP A 2 6.99 4.69 -16.94
CA ASP A 2 6.97 6.09 -16.53
C ASP A 2 6.73 6.22 -15.04
N ARG A 3 7.60 7.01 -14.39
CA ARG A 3 7.46 7.36 -12.99
C ARG A 3 6.23 8.23 -12.86
N VAL A 4 5.33 7.88 -11.94
CA VAL A 4 4.36 8.84 -11.40
C VAL A 4 5.19 10.01 -10.85
N LYS A 5 5.13 11.18 -11.51
CA LYS A 5 5.88 12.39 -11.11
C LYS A 5 5.25 13.12 -9.90
N GLY A 6 4.16 12.58 -9.35
CA GLY A 6 3.44 13.13 -8.19
C GLY A 6 3.82 12.48 -6.86
N ASP A 7 3.34 13.06 -5.76
CA ASP A 7 3.54 12.50 -4.42
C ASP A 7 2.75 11.19 -4.26
N VAL A 8 3.46 10.08 -4.38
CA VAL A 8 2.93 8.72 -4.25
C VAL A 8 2.23 8.50 -2.90
N ARG A 9 2.59 9.23 -1.84
CA ARG A 9 1.95 9.10 -0.52
C ARG A 9 0.51 9.60 -0.55
N ILE A 10 0.22 10.65 -1.32
CA ILE A 10 -1.15 11.17 -1.48
C ILE A 10 -2.04 10.09 -2.11
N LEU A 11 -1.51 9.35 -3.10
CA LEU A 11 -2.22 8.23 -3.71
C LEU A 11 -2.54 7.14 -2.68
N TYR A 12 -1.55 6.71 -1.88
CA TYR A 12 -1.79 5.68 -0.86
C TYR A 12 -2.77 6.14 0.22
N LYS A 13 -2.77 7.43 0.59
CA LYS A 13 -3.77 8.00 1.48
C LYS A 13 -5.18 7.94 0.90
N ALA A 14 -5.34 8.29 -0.38
CA ALA A 14 -6.63 8.20 -1.06
C ALA A 14 -7.13 6.74 -1.17
N LEU A 15 -6.22 5.80 -1.45
CA LEU A 15 -6.55 4.37 -1.49
C LEU A 15 -7.01 3.86 -0.12
N GLY A 16 -6.32 4.22 0.96
CA GLY A 16 -6.70 3.84 2.32
C GLY A 16 -8.10 4.30 2.70
N ALA A 17 -8.42 5.57 2.41
CA ALA A 17 -9.75 6.12 2.62
C ALA A 17 -10.81 5.38 1.80
N LEU A 18 -10.53 5.09 0.52
CA LEU A 18 -11.43 4.35 -0.35
C LEU A 18 -11.69 2.92 0.15
N PHE A 19 -10.64 2.23 0.60
CA PHE A 19 -10.74 0.87 1.13
C PHE A 19 -11.59 0.83 2.41
N ALA A 20 -11.40 1.80 3.31
CA ALA A 20 -12.21 1.91 4.51
C ALA A 20 -13.69 2.21 4.19
N GLU A 21 -13.97 3.07 3.20
CA GLU A 21 -15.34 3.48 2.87
C GLU A 21 -16.10 2.42 2.05
N ARG A 22 -15.42 1.71 1.14
CA ARG A 22 -16.09 0.91 0.08
C ARG A 22 -15.80 -0.57 0.16
N PHE A 23 -14.76 -0.98 0.88
CA PHE A 23 -14.27 -2.36 0.90
C PHE A 23 -14.20 -2.93 2.33
N GLU A 24 -15.05 -2.44 3.22
CA GLU A 24 -15.20 -3.02 4.55
C GLU A 24 -15.61 -4.51 4.45
N GLY A 25 -14.94 -5.36 5.23
CA GLY A 25 -15.15 -6.81 5.22
C GLY A 25 -14.39 -7.57 4.13
N TRP A 26 -13.71 -6.88 3.20
CA TRP A 26 -12.93 -7.54 2.16
C TRP A 26 -11.58 -8.03 2.68
N ARG A 27 -11.14 -9.16 2.13
CA ARG A 27 -9.76 -9.65 2.31
C ARG A 27 -8.89 -9.02 1.24
N MET A 28 -8.01 -8.10 1.63
CA MET A 28 -7.19 -7.32 0.71
C MET A 28 -5.71 -7.51 1.00
N ALA A 29 -4.92 -7.47 -0.07
CA ALA A 29 -3.46 -7.39 0.03
C ALA A 29 -2.96 -6.25 -0.86
N VAL A 30 -2.08 -5.41 -0.31
CA VAL A 30 -1.55 -4.22 -0.99
C VAL A 30 -0.03 -4.26 -1.01
N ILE A 31 0.56 -4.06 -2.19
CA ILE A 31 2.00 -3.89 -2.34
C ILE A 31 2.35 -2.41 -2.18
N VAL A 32 3.27 -2.11 -1.27
CA VAL A 32 3.80 -0.77 -1.02
C VAL A 32 5.33 -0.74 -1.27
N PRO A 33 5.86 0.34 -1.86
CA PRO A 33 7.28 0.44 -2.17
C PRO A 33 8.15 0.68 -0.93
N ASP A 34 7.60 1.33 0.09
CA ASP A 34 8.30 1.69 1.33
C ASP A 34 7.33 1.89 2.49
N GLN A 35 7.89 2.08 3.69
CA GLN A 35 7.12 2.28 4.93
C GLN A 35 6.39 3.63 4.94
N GLY A 36 6.82 4.63 4.18
CA GLY A 36 6.10 5.90 4.06
C GLY A 36 4.75 5.71 3.37
N CYS A 37 4.70 4.86 2.35
CA CYS A 37 3.46 4.49 1.67
C CYS A 37 2.56 3.60 2.54
N GLU A 38 3.13 2.69 3.33
CA GLU A 38 2.39 1.91 4.36
C GLU A 38 1.71 2.84 5.37
N HIS A 39 2.45 3.80 5.92
CA HIS A 39 1.88 4.76 6.87
C HIS A 39 0.83 5.66 6.20
N ALA A 40 1.06 6.09 4.96
CA ALA A 40 0.11 6.91 4.23
C ALA A 40 -1.20 6.17 3.94
N LEU A 41 -1.15 4.85 3.73
CA LEU A 41 -2.33 3.99 3.55
C LEU A 41 -3.25 4.03 4.78
N GLY A 42 -2.72 4.25 5.99
CA GLY A 42 -3.52 4.48 7.19
C GLY A 42 -4.41 3.31 7.61
N MET A 43 -4.13 2.11 7.12
CA MET A 43 -4.86 0.88 7.45
C MET A 43 -3.98 -0.07 8.26
N PRO A 44 -4.54 -0.76 9.27
CA PRO A 44 -3.78 -1.73 10.05
C PRO A 44 -3.46 -2.96 9.19
N ALA A 45 -2.17 -3.27 9.01
CA ALA A 45 -1.75 -4.50 8.36
C ALA A 45 -1.74 -5.67 9.37
N LYS A 46 -2.53 -6.70 9.12
CA LYS A 46 -2.54 -7.96 9.89
C LYS A 46 -1.24 -8.73 9.72
N ARG A 47 -0.68 -8.69 8.51
CA ARG A 47 0.59 -9.34 8.17
C ARG A 47 1.40 -8.48 7.22
N ARG A 48 2.71 -8.50 7.40
CA ARG A 48 3.68 -7.80 6.56
C ARG A 48 4.74 -8.77 6.05
N LEU A 49 4.95 -8.77 4.75
CA LEU A 49 5.96 -9.58 4.08
C LEU A 49 6.88 -8.71 3.24
N LYS A 50 8.19 -8.82 3.44
CA LYS A 50 9.18 -8.15 2.60
C LYS A 50 9.58 -9.08 1.45
N ILE A 51 9.32 -8.66 0.21
CA ILE A 51 9.58 -9.47 -0.98
C ILE A 51 10.46 -8.72 -1.98
N LYS A 52 11.19 -9.46 -2.81
CA LYS A 52 11.98 -8.91 -3.90
C LYS A 52 11.17 -8.97 -5.19
N HIS A 53 10.82 -7.82 -5.74
CA HIS A 53 10.07 -7.68 -6.98
C HIS A 53 10.94 -6.96 -8.03
N GLY A 54 11.37 -7.68 -9.08
CA GLY A 54 12.16 -7.09 -10.17
C GLY A 54 13.46 -6.42 -9.70
N GLY A 55 14.13 -7.02 -8.71
CA GLY A 55 15.36 -6.48 -8.13
C GLY A 55 15.16 -5.46 -7.00
N LYS A 56 13.94 -4.96 -6.78
CA LYS A 56 13.61 -4.00 -5.72
C LYS A 56 12.94 -4.68 -4.54
N TRP A 57 13.24 -4.22 -3.34
CA TRP A 57 12.52 -4.65 -2.15
C TRP A 57 11.22 -3.86 -2.02
N VAL A 58 10.12 -4.57 -1.77
CA VAL A 58 8.79 -4.00 -1.51
C VAL A 58 8.16 -4.74 -0.33
N TYR A 59 7.09 -4.17 0.22
CA TYR A 59 6.29 -4.81 1.26
C TYR A 59 4.92 -5.19 0.71
N LEU A 60 4.49 -6.42 0.99
CA LEU A 60 3.11 -6.86 0.83
C LEU A 60 2.44 -6.78 2.20
N LEU A 61 1.35 -6.02 2.27
CA LEU A 61 0.53 -5.81 3.45
C LEU A 61 -0.78 -6.58 3.28
N GLU A 62 -1.10 -7.45 4.23
CA GLU A 62 -2.43 -8.05 4.33
C GLU A 62 -3.26 -7.16 5.27
N LEU A 63 -4.36 -6.61 4.78
CA LEU A 63 -5.23 -5.65 5.48
C LEU A 63 -6.40 -6.33 6.21
#